data_AF-A0A7R9LXC5-F1
#
_entry.id   AF-A0A7R9LXC5-F1
#
_cell.length_a   1.000
_cell.length_b   1.000
_cell.length_c   1.000
_cell.angle_alpha   90.00
_cell.angle_beta   90.00
_cell.angle_gamma   90.00
#
_symmetry.space_group_name_H-M   'P 1'
#
loop_
_entity.id
_entity.type
_entity.pdbx_description
1 polymer ?
#
loop_
_entity_poly.entity_id
_entity_poly.type
_entity_poly.pdbx_seq_one_letter_code
_entity_poly.pdbx_strand_id
1 'polypeptide(L)'
;MAIFCVATYGEGDPTDNAQEFYEWLQNGGSDLTGLRYSVFALGNKTYEHYNKMGIYLDGKLEELGATRVYELGLGDDDANIEEDFITWKEKFWTSVCEQFDLQTGEEVSSRQYELITYDEIADEKIFHGEVARLNSYVNQKAPFDTKNPFLSPVLVNRNLYNSDRSCLHIELGLKD
;
A
#
# COMPACT_ATOMS: atom_id res chain seq x y z
N MET A 1 -11.71 7.80 15.26
CA MET A 1 -11.20 8.50 14.06
C MET A 1 -10.65 7.44 13.11
N ALA A 2 -10.80 7.63 11.81
CA ALA A 2 -10.20 6.79 10.78
C ALA A 2 -9.22 7.63 9.92
N ILE A 3 -8.09 7.04 9.53
CA ILE A 3 -7.14 7.67 8.62
C ILE A 3 -7.02 6.76 7.41
N PHE A 4 -7.16 7.32 6.21
CA PHE A 4 -7.07 6.58 4.97
C PHE A 4 -5.82 7.05 4.20
N CYS A 5 -4.88 6.13 3.98
CA CYS A 5 -3.79 6.33 3.04
C CYS A 5 -4.12 5.51 1.79
N VAL A 6 -4.50 6.17 0.71
CA VAL A 6 -5.04 5.50 -0.49
C VAL A 6 -4.29 5.92 -1.74
N ALA A 7 -3.81 4.93 -2.49
CA ALA A 7 -3.18 5.16 -3.77
C ALA A 7 -4.20 5.11 -4.91
N THR A 8 -3.88 5.80 -5.99
CA THR A 8 -4.63 5.75 -7.25
C THR A 8 -3.85 4.87 -8.25
N TYR A 9 -4.52 3.95 -8.93
CA TYR A 9 -3.91 3.03 -9.90
C TYR A 9 -4.64 3.05 -11.24
N GLY A 10 -4.05 2.49 -12.29
CA GLY A 10 -4.67 2.39 -13.63
C GLY A 10 -5.16 3.74 -14.17
N GLU A 11 -6.40 3.78 -14.65
CA GLU A 11 -7.07 4.99 -15.16
C GLU A 11 -7.82 5.72 -14.04
N GLY A 12 -7.15 5.82 -12.90
CA GLY A 12 -7.67 6.48 -11.72
C GLY A 12 -8.63 5.61 -10.89
N ASP A 13 -8.41 4.31 -10.93
CA ASP A 13 -9.08 3.25 -10.19
C ASP A 13 -8.49 3.09 -8.77
N PRO A 14 -9.20 2.45 -7.83
CA PRO A 14 -8.62 2.04 -6.55
C PRO A 14 -7.53 0.97 -6.75
N THR A 15 -6.71 0.77 -5.72
CA THR A 15 -5.86 -0.42 -5.63
C THR A 15 -6.70 -1.68 -5.43
N ASP A 16 -6.20 -2.84 -5.87
CA ASP A 16 -6.93 -4.12 -5.82
C ASP A 16 -7.52 -4.43 -4.43
N ASN A 17 -6.77 -4.15 -3.36
CA ASN A 17 -7.21 -4.38 -1.98
C ASN A 17 -8.29 -3.38 -1.50
N ALA A 18 -8.52 -2.29 -2.22
CA ALA A 18 -9.53 -1.27 -1.94
C ALA A 18 -10.75 -1.35 -2.87
N GLN A 19 -10.76 -2.25 -3.86
CA GLN A 19 -11.83 -2.39 -4.84
C GLN A 19 -13.20 -2.61 -4.18
N GLU A 20 -13.32 -3.57 -3.26
CA GLU A 20 -14.59 -3.85 -2.56
C GLU A 20 -15.08 -2.64 -1.74
N PHE A 21 -14.15 -1.89 -1.13
CA PHE A 21 -14.48 -0.70 -0.36
C PHE A 21 -14.96 0.45 -1.27
N TYR A 22 -14.32 0.62 -2.42
CA TYR A 22 -14.73 1.58 -3.44
C TYR A 22 -16.13 1.26 -3.98
N GLU A 23 -16.40 0.00 -4.31
CA GLU A 23 -17.73 -0.44 -4.75
C GLU A 23 -18.80 -0.22 -3.68
N TRP A 24 -18.49 -0.49 -2.41
CA TRP A 24 -19.40 -0.21 -1.30
C TRP A 24 -19.74 1.30 -1.21
N LEU A 25 -18.75 2.18 -1.36
CA LEU A 25 -18.94 3.63 -1.40
C LEU A 25 -19.78 4.08 -2.60
N GLN A 26 -19.56 3.48 -3.78
CA GLN A 26 -20.34 3.76 -4.99
C GLN A 26 -21.81 3.34 -4.85
N ASN A 27 -22.07 2.22 -4.18
CA ASN A 27 -23.41 1.68 -3.93
C ASN A 27 -24.19 2.42 -2.82
N GLY A 28 -23.76 3.63 -2.47
CA GLY A 28 -24.46 4.51 -1.53
C GLY A 28 -23.93 4.46 -0.11
N GLY A 29 -23.00 3.55 0.21
CA GLY A 29 -22.38 3.46 1.53
C GLY A 29 -23.38 3.25 2.68
N SER A 30 -23.09 3.86 3.82
CA SER A 30 -23.98 3.92 4.98
C SER A 30 -23.88 5.30 5.61
N ASP A 31 -24.80 5.66 6.50
CA ASP A 31 -24.68 6.88 7.30
C ASP A 31 -23.43 6.79 8.18
N LEU A 32 -22.48 7.69 7.95
CA LEU A 32 -21.21 7.81 8.66
C LEU A 32 -21.24 8.98 9.66
N THR A 33 -22.42 9.50 10.01
CA THR A 33 -22.57 10.52 11.06
C THR A 33 -21.82 10.11 12.33
N GLY A 34 -20.93 10.98 12.78
CA GLY A 34 -20.07 10.75 13.95
C GLY A 34 -18.71 10.13 13.64
N LEU A 35 -18.48 9.62 12.42
CA LEU A 35 -17.15 9.25 11.96
C LEU A 35 -16.32 10.52 11.74
N ARG A 36 -15.19 10.62 12.42
CA ARG A 36 -14.15 11.62 12.14
C ARG A 36 -13.06 10.98 11.28
N TYR A 37 -12.67 11.62 10.19
CA TYR A 37 -11.72 11.05 9.25
C TYR A 37 -10.71 12.05 8.69
N SER A 38 -9.60 11.54 8.17
CA SER A 38 -8.68 12.27 7.29
C SER A 38 -8.17 11.34 6.19
N VAL A 39 -7.86 11.91 5.02
CA VAL A 39 -7.34 11.16 3.86
C VAL A 39 -5.99 11.73 3.43
N PHE A 40 -5.02 10.86 3.18
CA PHE A 40 -3.81 11.16 2.44
C PHE A 40 -3.82 10.35 1.14
N ALA A 41 -3.89 11.03 0.01
CA ALA A 41 -3.92 10.43 -1.31
C ALA A 41 -2.48 10.28 -1.85
N LEU A 42 -2.18 9.11 -2.41
CA LEU A 42 -0.94 8.83 -3.11
C LEU A 42 -1.21 8.82 -4.61
N GLY A 43 -0.58 9.73 -5.34
CA GLY A 43 -0.77 9.91 -6.76
C GLY A 43 0.50 10.38 -7.43
N ASN A 44 0.41 10.66 -8.73
CA ASN A 44 1.55 11.11 -9.52
C ASN A 44 1.03 12.06 -10.61
N LYS A 45 1.59 13.29 -10.69
CA LYS A 45 1.09 14.34 -11.61
C LYS A 45 1.37 14.05 -13.10
N THR A 46 2.20 13.07 -13.42
CA THR A 46 2.40 12.62 -14.80
C THR A 46 1.21 11.86 -15.37
N TYR A 47 0.30 11.38 -14.50
CA TYR A 47 -0.94 10.71 -14.90
C TYR A 47 -2.09 11.71 -15.02
N GLU A 48 -3.00 11.47 -15.97
CA GLU A 48 -4.19 12.31 -16.18
C GLU A 48 -5.09 12.37 -14.93
N HIS A 49 -5.19 11.25 -14.21
CA HIS A 49 -6.07 11.09 -13.05
C HIS A 49 -5.33 11.22 -11.72
N TYR A 50 -4.62 12.34 -11.53
CA TYR A 50 -3.88 12.65 -10.29
C TYR A 50 -4.76 12.55 -9.03
N ASN A 51 -4.40 11.64 -8.11
CA ASN A 51 -5.05 11.44 -6.81
C ASN A 51 -6.58 11.16 -6.85
N LYS A 52 -7.12 10.72 -8.00
CA LYS A 52 -8.56 10.56 -8.21
C LYS A 52 -9.23 9.68 -7.14
N MET A 53 -8.58 8.60 -6.70
CA MET A 53 -9.16 7.72 -5.67
C MET A 53 -9.24 8.40 -4.30
N GLY A 54 -8.20 9.14 -3.91
CA GLY A 54 -8.19 9.86 -2.63
C GLY A 54 -9.15 11.04 -2.61
N ILE A 55 -9.24 11.79 -3.71
CA ILE A 55 -10.23 12.88 -3.90
C ILE A 55 -11.66 12.32 -3.82
N TYR A 56 -11.91 11.20 -4.51
CA TYR A 56 -13.20 10.52 -4.45
C TYR A 56 -13.55 10.09 -3.03
N LEU A 57 -12.63 9.40 -2.34
CA LEU A 57 -12.87 8.90 -0.99
C LEU A 57 -13.16 10.05 -0.01
N ASP A 58 -12.34 11.10 -0.05
CA ASP A 58 -12.48 12.25 0.84
C ASP A 58 -13.84 12.93 0.66
N GLY A 59 -14.26 13.20 -0.58
CA GLY A 59 -15.58 13.77 -0.85
C GLY A 59 -16.71 12.81 -0.47
N LYS A 60 -16.55 11.50 -0.75
CA LYS A 60 -17.62 10.53 -0.48
C LYS A 60 -17.87 10.30 0.99
N LEU A 61 -16.83 10.32 1.83
CA LEU A 61 -16.98 10.23 3.28
C LEU A 61 -17.75 11.44 3.84
N GLU A 62 -17.47 12.64 3.35
CA GLU A 62 -18.20 13.87 3.71
C GLU A 62 -19.67 13.80 3.28
N GLU A 63 -19.96 13.35 2.05
CA GLU A 63 -21.33 13.12 1.57
C GLU A 63 -22.13 12.15 2.45
N LEU A 64 -21.46 11.15 3.04
CA LEU A 64 -22.06 10.17 3.93
C LEU A 64 -22.20 10.65 5.38
N GLY A 65 -21.85 11.91 5.70
CA GLY A 65 -22.02 12.51 7.02
C GLY A 65 -20.80 12.40 7.94
N ALA A 66 -19.68 11.85 7.45
CA ALA A 66 -18.43 11.88 8.21
C ALA A 66 -17.87 13.31 8.28
N THR A 67 -17.16 13.62 9.37
CA THR A 67 -16.53 14.93 9.60
C THR A 67 -15.04 14.85 9.32
N ARG A 68 -14.57 15.64 8.34
CA ARG A 68 -13.15 15.77 8.03
C ARG A 68 -12.42 16.45 9.19
N VAL A 69 -11.33 15.83 9.66
CA VAL A 69 -10.48 16.37 10.75
C VAL A 69 -9.41 17.28 10.18
N TYR A 70 -8.73 16.86 9.12
CA TYR A 70 -7.69 17.66 8.46
C TYR A 70 -7.84 17.57 6.94
N GLU A 71 -7.35 18.59 6.23
CA GLU A 71 -7.46 18.68 4.77
C GLU A 71 -6.90 17.45 4.05
N LEU A 72 -7.48 17.12 2.90
CA LEU A 72 -7.01 16.05 2.03
C LEU A 72 -5.54 16.28 1.64
N GLY A 73 -4.68 15.32 1.97
CA GLY A 73 -3.30 15.32 1.48
C GLY A 73 -3.22 14.82 0.03
N LEU A 74 -2.42 15.48 -0.80
CA LEU A 74 -2.21 15.13 -2.20
C LEU A 74 -0.72 14.89 -2.45
N GLY A 75 -0.27 13.65 -2.25
CA GLY A 75 1.11 13.25 -2.50
C GLY A 75 1.41 13.08 -3.99
N ASP A 76 2.65 13.41 -4.39
CA ASP A 76 3.13 13.32 -5.77
C ASP A 76 4.41 12.49 -5.91
N ASP A 77 4.26 11.29 -6.47
CA ASP A 77 5.35 10.35 -6.72
C ASP A 77 6.26 10.76 -7.90
N ASP A 78 5.87 11.77 -8.71
CA ASP A 78 6.78 12.38 -9.69
C ASP A 78 7.86 13.25 -9.03
N ALA A 79 7.55 13.77 -7.83
CA ALA A 79 8.43 14.65 -7.07
C ALA A 79 8.97 13.94 -5.82
N ASN A 80 8.39 14.22 -4.65
CA ASN A 80 8.85 13.68 -3.38
C ASN A 80 7.67 13.39 -2.45
N ILE A 81 6.99 12.28 -2.70
CA ILE A 81 5.82 11.87 -1.94
C ILE A 81 6.08 11.68 -0.44
N GLU A 82 7.32 11.33 -0.06
CA GLU A 82 7.72 11.19 1.35
C GLU A 82 7.68 12.56 2.07
N GLU A 83 8.18 13.61 1.43
CA GLU A 83 8.16 14.97 1.97
C GLU A 83 6.73 15.53 2.02
N ASP A 84 5.91 15.24 1.01
CA ASP A 84 4.48 15.57 1.01
C ASP A 84 3.77 14.91 2.20
N PHE A 85 4.05 13.63 2.45
CA PHE A 85 3.47 12.88 3.57
C PHE A 85 3.95 13.42 4.92
N ILE A 86 5.24 13.69 5.10
CA ILE A 86 5.78 14.25 6.34
C ILE A 86 5.12 15.60 6.64
N THR A 87 5.06 16.49 5.64
CA THR A 87 4.45 17.82 5.78
C THR A 87 2.97 17.72 6.17
N TRP A 88 2.23 16.82 5.52
CA TRP A 88 0.83 16.57 5.84
C TRP A 88 0.66 16.00 7.24
N LYS A 89 1.47 15.00 7.62
CA LYS A 89 1.44 14.31 8.92
C LYS A 89 1.65 15.26 10.08
N GLU A 90 2.60 16.19 9.98
CA GLU A 90 2.88 17.18 11.04
C GLU A 90 1.69 18.09 11.31
N LYS A 91 1.06 18.60 10.25
CA LYS A 91 -0.12 19.47 10.36
C LYS A 91 -1.36 18.69 10.79
N PHE A 92 -1.52 17.46 10.28
CA PHE A 92 -2.56 16.53 10.68
C PHE A 92 -2.54 16.31 12.20
N TRP A 93 -1.39 15.99 12.79
CA TRP A 93 -1.30 15.76 14.23
C TRP A 93 -1.62 17.01 15.05
N THR A 94 -1.21 18.19 14.59
CA THR A 94 -1.60 19.47 15.21
C THR A 94 -3.13 19.60 15.25
N SER A 95 -3.80 19.37 14.12
CA SER A 95 -5.25 19.46 14.01
C SER A 95 -5.97 18.43 14.89
N VAL A 96 -5.47 17.19 14.94
CA VAL A 96 -6.01 16.14 15.81
C VAL A 96 -5.91 16.53 17.28
N CYS A 97 -4.76 17.03 17.74
CA CYS A 97 -4.59 17.41 19.13
C CYS A 97 -5.56 18.52 19.54
N GLU A 98 -5.74 19.54 18.69
CA GLU A 98 -6.68 20.64 18.91
C GLU A 98 -8.15 20.17 18.95
N GLN A 99 -8.55 19.32 18.00
CA GLN A 99 -9.95 18.88 17.89
C GLN A 99 -10.40 17.88 18.95
N PHE A 100 -9.47 17.13 19.52
CA PHE A 100 -9.73 16.09 20.51
C PHE A 100 -9.24 16.46 21.92
N ASP A 101 -8.73 17.68 22.12
CA ASP A 101 -8.16 18.17 23.38
C ASP A 101 -7.10 17.21 23.94
N LEU A 102 -6.18 16.77 23.07
CA LEU A 102 -5.11 15.83 23.42
C LEU A 102 -3.81 16.59 23.68
N GLN A 103 -3.08 16.14 24.71
CA GLN A 103 -1.72 16.57 24.97
C GLN A 103 -0.74 15.67 24.21
N THR A 104 0.24 16.27 23.54
CA THR A 104 1.33 15.53 22.90
C THR A 104 2.25 14.93 23.96
N GLY A 105 2.45 13.61 23.91
CA GLY A 105 3.47 12.93 24.71
C GLY A 105 4.86 13.08 24.12
N GLU A 106 5.88 12.65 24.86
CA GLU A 106 7.24 12.51 24.33
C GLU A 106 7.28 11.40 23.26
N GLU A 107 8.11 11.58 22.24
CA GLU A 107 8.35 10.55 21.24
C GLU A 107 9.09 9.38 21.89
N VAL A 108 8.38 8.28 22.15
CA VAL A 108 8.95 7.09 22.76
C VAL A 108 9.41 6.13 21.67
N SER A 109 10.70 5.78 21.70
CA SER A 109 11.21 4.66 20.90
C SER A 109 10.58 3.36 21.44
N SER A 110 9.58 2.84 20.72
CA SER A 110 8.98 1.54 20.98
C SER A 110 9.41 0.55 19.90
N ARG A 111 9.78 -0.67 20.31
CA ARG A 111 10.10 -1.74 19.37
C ARG A 111 8.82 -2.51 19.06
N GLN A 112 8.51 -2.67 17.77
CA GLN A 112 7.38 -3.49 17.34
C GLN A 112 7.69 -5.00 17.43
N TYR A 113 8.97 -5.38 17.37
CA TYR A 113 9.42 -6.77 17.34
C TYR A 113 10.47 -7.06 18.42
N GLU A 114 10.44 -8.28 18.94
CA GLU A 114 11.43 -8.85 19.85
C GLU A 114 12.31 -9.84 19.09
N LEU A 115 13.63 -9.80 19.35
CA LEU A 115 14.56 -10.80 18.82
C LEU A 115 14.53 -12.04 19.73
N ILE A 116 14.11 -13.17 19.18
CA ILE A 116 14.19 -14.48 19.84
C ILE A 116 15.21 -15.33 19.08
N THR A 117 16.23 -15.79 19.78
CA THR A 117 17.28 -16.67 19.22
C THR A 117 16.97 -18.13 19.54
N TYR A 118 17.24 -19.02 18.58
CA TYR A 118 17.11 -20.46 18.73
C TYR A 118 18.48 -21.10 18.51
N ASP A 119 18.99 -21.83 19.49
CA ASP A 119 20.27 -22.56 19.36
C ASP A 119 20.12 -23.79 18.45
N GLU A 120 18.97 -24.47 18.54
CA GLU A 120 18.62 -25.61 17.71
C GLU A 120 17.18 -25.46 17.22
N ILE A 121 17.00 -25.46 15.90
CA ILE A 121 15.70 -25.51 15.23
C ILE A 121 15.81 -26.49 14.06
N ALA A 122 14.80 -27.33 13.90
CA ALA A 122 14.76 -28.28 12.79
C ALA A 122 14.74 -27.52 11.45
N ASP A 123 15.55 -27.93 10.48
CA ASP A 123 15.73 -27.19 9.22
C ASP A 123 14.40 -27.03 8.46
N GLU A 124 13.53 -28.03 8.53
CA GLU A 124 12.19 -27.97 7.93
C GLU A 124 11.25 -26.94 8.57
N LYS A 125 11.65 -26.30 9.68
CA LYS A 125 10.94 -25.21 10.38
C LYS A 125 11.50 -23.82 10.06
N ILE A 126 12.56 -23.72 9.24
CA ILE A 126 13.25 -22.47 8.90
C ILE A 126 12.79 -22.00 7.52
N PHE A 127 12.44 -20.72 7.39
CA PHE A 127 12.24 -20.11 6.07
C PHE A 127 13.58 -19.87 5.39
N HIS A 128 13.72 -20.29 4.13
CA HIS A 128 14.95 -20.10 3.34
C HIS A 128 14.77 -19.08 2.20
N GLY A 129 13.66 -18.35 2.20
CA GLY A 129 13.37 -17.29 1.23
C GLY A 129 11.94 -17.32 0.68
N GLU A 130 11.11 -18.26 1.11
CA GLU A 130 9.70 -18.33 0.73
C GLU A 130 8.90 -17.16 1.28
N VAL A 131 7.87 -16.74 0.55
CA VAL A 131 7.07 -15.54 0.90
C VAL A 131 6.21 -15.73 2.14
N ALA A 132 5.53 -16.87 2.27
CA ALA A 132 4.51 -17.05 3.31
C ALA A 132 4.43 -18.46 3.90
N ARG A 133 4.35 -19.49 3.05
CA ARG A 133 4.27 -20.88 3.52
C ARG A 133 5.64 -21.54 3.44
N LEU A 134 6.04 -22.14 4.54
CA LEU A 134 7.25 -22.93 4.66
C LEU A 134 7.33 -24.03 3.59
N ASN A 135 8.51 -24.21 2.99
CA ASN A 135 8.76 -25.15 1.91
C ASN A 135 7.89 -24.93 0.66
N SER A 136 7.26 -23.77 0.44
CA SER A 136 6.39 -23.52 -0.74
C SER A 136 7.16 -23.45 -2.06
N TYR A 137 8.44 -23.09 -2.02
CA TYR A 137 9.31 -23.06 -3.20
C TYR A 137 9.69 -24.47 -3.66
N VAL A 138 9.82 -25.40 -2.72
CA VAL A 138 10.05 -26.82 -3.03
C VAL A 138 8.73 -27.51 -3.40
N ASN A 139 7.69 -27.30 -2.60
CA ASN A 139 6.38 -27.94 -2.75
C ASN A 139 5.36 -27.00 -3.42
N GLN A 140 5.63 -26.67 -4.68
CA GLN A 140 4.81 -25.77 -5.50
C GLN A 140 3.43 -26.37 -5.79
N LYS A 141 2.38 -25.71 -5.29
CA LYS A 141 0.98 -26.10 -5.51
C LYS A 141 0.17 -24.87 -5.85
N ALA A 142 -0.61 -24.95 -6.92
CA ALA A 142 -1.57 -23.92 -7.30
C ALA A 142 -2.68 -23.77 -6.23
N PRO A 143 -3.38 -22.62 -6.15
CA PRO A 143 -3.21 -21.42 -7.00
C PRO A 143 -1.91 -20.65 -6.68
N PHE A 144 -1.38 -19.96 -7.69
CA PHE A 144 -0.20 -19.10 -7.53
C PHE A 144 -0.62 -17.64 -7.53
N ASP A 145 -0.10 -16.89 -6.56
CA ASP A 145 -0.40 -15.48 -6.31
C ASP A 145 0.79 -14.78 -5.62
N THR A 146 0.61 -13.56 -5.13
CA THR A 146 1.67 -12.80 -4.44
C THR A 146 2.16 -13.45 -3.16
N LYS A 147 1.39 -14.34 -2.52
CA LYS A 147 1.77 -15.07 -1.29
C LYS A 147 2.32 -16.47 -1.59
N ASN A 148 2.08 -16.98 -2.79
CA ASN A 148 2.57 -18.27 -3.26
C ASN A 148 3.03 -18.15 -4.72
N PRO A 149 4.20 -17.53 -4.99
CA PRO A 149 4.65 -17.32 -6.36
C PRO A 149 5.07 -18.65 -7.01
N PHE A 150 4.87 -18.74 -8.32
CA PHE A 150 5.37 -19.85 -9.12
C PHE A 150 6.85 -19.63 -9.45
N LEU A 151 7.71 -20.61 -9.14
CA LEU A 151 9.13 -20.58 -9.51
C LEU A 151 9.31 -21.00 -10.97
N SER A 152 9.03 -20.08 -11.87
CA SER A 152 9.14 -20.27 -13.31
C SER A 152 10.62 -20.41 -13.73
N PRO A 153 11.03 -21.49 -14.45
CA PRO A 153 12.36 -21.56 -15.03
C PRO A 153 12.54 -20.48 -16.10
N VAL A 154 13.74 -19.91 -16.18
CA VAL A 154 14.14 -19.01 -17.26
C VAL A 154 14.55 -19.86 -18.46
N LEU A 155 13.76 -19.82 -19.53
CA LEU A 155 13.99 -20.58 -20.77
C LEU A 155 14.93 -19.83 -21.72
N VAL A 156 14.78 -18.50 -21.80
CA VAL A 156 15.61 -17.62 -22.62
C VAL A 156 16.05 -16.43 -21.78
N ASN A 157 17.31 -16.03 -21.93
CA ASN A 157 17.87 -14.79 -21.41
C ASN A 157 18.88 -14.26 -22.43
N ARG A 158 18.52 -13.22 -23.19
CA ARG A 158 19.40 -12.63 -24.21
C ARG A 158 19.29 -11.11 -24.26
N ASN A 159 20.40 -10.44 -24.59
CA ASN A 159 20.40 -9.01 -24.80
C ASN A 159 19.81 -8.67 -26.18
N LEU A 160 18.90 -7.70 -26.22
CA LEU A 160 18.28 -7.18 -27.44
C LEU A 160 19.16 -6.16 -28.15
N TYR A 161 20.05 -5.49 -27.41
CA TYR A 161 20.93 -4.48 -27.94
C TYR A 161 22.39 -4.84 -27.73
N ASN A 162 23.22 -4.46 -28.69
CA ASN A 162 24.67 -4.45 -28.53
C ASN A 162 25.13 -3.02 -28.25
N SER A 163 24.85 -2.53 -27.05
CA SER A 163 25.22 -1.17 -26.60
C SER A 163 25.80 -1.21 -25.19
N ASP A 164 26.21 -0.04 -24.70
CA ASP A 164 26.59 0.19 -23.30
C ASP A 164 25.42 -0.02 -22.32
N ARG A 165 24.18 0.08 -22.80
CA ARG A 165 22.96 -0.28 -22.07
C ARG A 165 22.52 -1.71 -22.39
N SER A 166 22.00 -2.39 -21.38
CA SER A 166 21.43 -3.74 -21.50
C SER A 166 19.91 -3.66 -21.56
N CYS A 167 19.30 -4.37 -22.51
CA CYS A 167 17.86 -4.62 -22.55
C CYS A 167 17.66 -6.12 -22.76
N LEU A 168 17.09 -6.82 -21.78
CA LEU A 168 17.01 -8.27 -21.80
C LEU A 168 15.64 -8.73 -22.32
N HIS A 169 15.67 -9.72 -23.22
CA HIS A 169 14.54 -10.56 -23.53
C HIS A 169 14.61 -11.82 -22.67
N ILE A 170 13.59 -12.00 -21.82
CA ILE A 170 13.48 -13.12 -20.89
C ILE A 170 12.21 -13.92 -21.24
N GLU A 171 12.34 -15.22 -21.43
CA GLU A 171 11.20 -16.14 -21.53
C GLU A 171 11.10 -16.96 -20.25
N LEU A 172 9.95 -16.91 -19.61
CA LEU A 172 9.65 -17.65 -18.39
C LEU A 172 8.76 -18.84 -18.75
N GLY A 173 9.20 -20.04 -18.41
CA GLY A 173 8.45 -21.27 -18.68
C GLY A 173 7.30 -21.41 -17.71
N LEU A 174 6.08 -21.16 -18.16
CA LEU A 174 4.89 -21.66 -17.49
C LEU A 174 4.83 -23.16 -17.73
N LYS A 175 4.46 -23.98 -16.74
CA LYS A 175 4.32 -25.44 -16.92
C LYS A 175 3.63 -25.77 -18.24
N ASP A 176 4.11 -26.80 -18.94
CA ASP A 176 3.35 -27.47 -20.02
C ASP A 176 2.00 -28.03 -19.49
#